data_AF-A0A654E1M7-F1
#
_entry.id   AF-A0A654E1M7-F1
#
_cell.length_a   1.000
_cell.length_b   1.000
_cell.length_c   1.000
_cell.angle_alpha   90.00
_cell.angle_beta   90.00
_cell.angle_gamma   90.00
#
_symmetry.space_group_name_H-M   'P 1'
#
loop_
_entity.id
_entity.type
_entity.pdbx_description
1 polymer ?
#
loop_
_entity_poly.entity_id
_entity_poly.type
_entity_poly.pdbx_seq_one_letter_code
_entity_poly.pdbx_strand_id
1 'polypeptide(L)'
;MSDNSEKKGSNDCNEFAKCLQYLHLMLDNEATEEQEIYLKNHIHKCMVCFEQYEVEKQIRELLRSKLTNQKVPADLAQAIRNKVFQSA
;
A
#
# COMPACT_ATOMS: atom_id res chain seq x y z
N MET A 1 -0.76 46.93 -11.30
CA MET A 1 0.39 46.10 -11.75
C MET A 1 1.02 45.60 -10.46
N SER A 2 0.43 44.59 -9.81
CA SER A 2 0.51 43.15 -10.13
C SER A 2 1.89 42.61 -9.86
N ASP A 3 2.07 41.98 -8.70
CA ASP A 3 2.93 40.81 -8.59
C ASP A 3 2.31 39.86 -7.56
N ASN A 4 1.47 38.97 -8.08
CA ASN A 4 0.83 37.87 -7.39
C ASN A 4 1.88 36.76 -7.26
N SER A 5 2.63 36.75 -6.16
CA SER A 5 3.51 35.63 -5.82
C SER A 5 2.66 34.45 -5.37
N GLU A 6 2.21 33.66 -6.33
CA GLU A 6 1.60 32.34 -6.14
C GLU A 6 2.59 31.47 -5.36
N LYS A 7 2.32 31.23 -4.08
CA LYS A 7 3.02 30.23 -3.27
C LYS A 7 2.75 28.85 -3.86
N LYS A 8 3.66 28.42 -4.72
CA LYS A 8 3.79 27.05 -5.25
C LYS A 8 3.80 26.07 -4.07
N GLY A 9 2.72 25.31 -3.90
CA GLY A 9 2.69 24.20 -2.96
C GLY A 9 3.84 23.25 -3.29
N SER A 10 4.68 22.95 -2.30
CA SER A 10 5.86 22.09 -2.46
C SER A 10 5.44 20.63 -2.64
N ASN A 11 4.87 20.30 -3.81
CA ASN A 11 4.42 18.97 -4.20
C ASN A 11 5.48 18.15 -4.94
N ASP A 12 6.68 18.68 -5.15
CA ASP A 12 7.65 18.08 -6.07
C ASP A 12 8.65 17.20 -5.32
N CYS A 13 8.20 16.01 -4.87
CA CYS A 13 9.15 14.92 -4.68
C CYS A 13 9.46 14.31 -6.05
N ASN A 14 10.69 14.49 -6.54
CA ASN A 14 11.10 13.95 -7.85
C ASN A 14 10.97 12.41 -7.94
N GLU A 15 11.10 11.72 -6.81
CA GLU A 15 10.96 10.26 -6.72
C GLU A 15 9.53 9.83 -6.35
N PHE A 16 8.54 10.74 -6.38
CA PHE A 16 7.16 10.46 -5.96
C PHE A 16 6.54 9.29 -6.73
N ALA A 17 6.65 9.31 -8.06
CA ALA A 17 6.11 8.26 -8.91
C ALA A 17 6.71 6.88 -8.59
N LYS A 18 8.01 6.84 -8.29
CA LYS A 18 8.72 5.62 -7.91
C LYS A 18 8.31 5.12 -6.52
N CYS A 19 8.13 6.03 -5.57
CA CYS A 19 7.62 5.68 -4.24
C CYS A 19 6.21 5.11 -4.32
N LEU A 20 5.34 5.71 -5.13
CA LEU A 20 3.98 5.22 -5.34
C LEU A 20 3.98 3.83 -5.99
N GLN A 21 4.86 3.60 -6.97
CA GLN A 21 5.02 2.28 -7.59
C GLN A 21 5.44 1.22 -6.57
N TYR A 22 6.45 1.51 -5.75
CA TYR A 22 6.92 0.57 -4.73
C TYR A 22 5.90 0.34 -3.63
N LEU A 23 5.12 1.37 -3.29
CA LEU A 23 4.00 1.24 -2.38
C LEU A 23 2.98 0.24 -2.92
N HIS A 24 2.54 0.37 -4.18
CA HIS A 24 1.60 -0.58 -4.76
C HIS A 24 2.17 -2.02 -4.81
N LEU A 25 3.42 -2.19 -5.23
CA LEU A 25 4.09 -3.50 -5.20
C LEU A 25 4.13 -4.10 -3.79
N MET A 26 4.39 -3.27 -2.77
CA MET A 26 4.38 -3.71 -1.37
C MET A 26 2.96 -4.12 -0.93
N LEU A 27 1.93 -3.40 -1.38
CA LEU A 27 0.54 -3.71 -1.05
C LEU A 27 0.06 -5.04 -1.66
N ASP A 28 0.54 -5.35 -2.86
CA ASP A 28 0.24 -6.58 -3.61
C ASP A 28 1.10 -7.78 -3.18
N ASN A 29 2.09 -7.57 -2.30
CA ASN A 29 3.12 -8.54 -1.89
C ASN A 29 4.05 -8.98 -3.04
N GLU A 30 4.24 -8.10 -4.03
CA GLU A 30 5.14 -8.30 -5.17
C GLU A 30 6.44 -7.47 -5.05
N ALA A 31 6.59 -6.69 -3.97
CA ALA A 31 7.80 -5.94 -3.70
C ALA A 31 8.96 -6.84 -3.26
N THR A 32 10.16 -6.51 -3.71
CA THR A 32 11.40 -7.09 -3.16
C THR A 32 11.77 -6.45 -1.83
N GLU A 33 12.58 -7.15 -1.02
CA GLU A 33 13.06 -6.61 0.27
C GLU A 33 13.78 -5.26 0.11
N GLU A 34 14.55 -5.09 -0.97
CA GLU A 34 15.24 -3.84 -1.28
C GLU A 34 14.25 -2.68 -1.54
N GLN A 35 13.15 -2.94 -2.26
CA GLN A 35 12.12 -1.96 -2.54
C GLN A 35 11.37 -1.55 -1.27
N GLU A 36 11.07 -2.51 -0.39
CA GLU A 36 10.45 -2.22 0.90
C GLU A 36 11.34 -1.35 1.79
N ILE A 37 12.63 -1.67 1.87
CA ILE A 37 13.60 -0.90 2.66
C ILE A 37 13.74 0.50 2.08
N TYR A 38 13.84 0.64 0.75
CA TYR A 38 13.88 1.94 0.09
C TYR A 38 12.64 2.77 0.43
N LEU A 39 11.44 2.20 0.28
CA LEU A 39 10.20 2.91 0.54
C LEU A 39 10.11 3.37 2.00
N LYS A 40 10.38 2.46 2.96
CA LYS A 40 10.40 2.79 4.40
C LYS A 40 11.38 3.91 4.71
N ASN A 41 12.59 3.86 4.16
CA ASN A 41 13.56 4.94 4.38
C ASN A 41 13.17 6.26 3.73
N HIS A 42 12.48 6.23 2.59
CA HIS A 42 12.06 7.42 1.85
C HIS A 42 10.89 8.14 2.53
N ILE A 43 9.84 7.41 2.92
CA ILE A 43 8.66 8.01 3.58
C ILE A 43 9.03 8.65 4.93
N HIS A 44 10.05 8.15 5.63
CA HIS A 44 10.54 8.78 6.86
C HIS A 44 11.22 10.14 6.62
N LYS A 45 11.67 10.43 5.40
CA LYS A 45 12.41 11.65 5.03
C LYS A 45 11.58 12.62 4.18
N CYS A 46 10.51 12.14 3.54
CA CYS A 46 9.68 12.91 2.62
C CYS A 46 8.23 12.96 3.13
N MET A 47 7.80 14.13 3.58
CA MET A 47 6.44 14.34 4.10
C MET A 47 5.37 14.07 3.04
N VAL A 48 5.58 14.49 1.78
CA VAL A 48 4.60 14.28 0.70
C VAL A 48 4.38 12.79 0.43
N CYS A 49 5.46 12.00 0.38
CA CYS A 49 5.37 10.55 0.20
C CYS A 49 4.76 9.86 1.43
N PHE A 50 5.02 10.39 2.64
CA PHE A 50 4.40 9.88 3.87
C PHE A 50 2.88 10.10 3.89
N GLU A 51 2.41 11.30 3.55
CA GLU A 51 0.98 11.61 3.49
C GLU A 51 0.26 10.66 2.52
N GLN A 52 0.86 10.39 1.36
CA GLN A 52 0.30 9.49 0.36
C GLN A 52 0.31 8.02 0.82
N TYR A 53 1.38 7.60 1.50
CA TYR A 53 1.44 6.30 2.17
C TYR A 53 0.30 6.14 3.19
N GLU A 54 0.05 7.17 4.01
CA GLU A 54 -1.03 7.12 5.00
C GLU A 54 -2.40 7.01 4.33
N VAL A 55 -2.66 7.77 3.26
CA VAL A 55 -3.93 7.68 2.51
C VAL A 55 -4.16 6.25 2.01
N GLU A 56 -3.19 5.65 1.32
CA GLU A 56 -3.29 4.27 0.81
C GLU A 56 -3.50 3.25 1.94
N LYS A 57 -2.79 3.41 3.07
CA LYS A 57 -2.97 2.57 4.25
C LYS A 57 -4.40 2.67 4.80
N GLN A 58 -4.96 3.87 4.92
CA GLN A 58 -6.33 4.07 5.41
C GLN A 58 -7.37 3.50 4.45
N ILE A 59 -7.19 3.63 3.14
CA ILE A 59 -8.05 2.99 2.14
C ILE A 59 -8.04 1.47 2.34
N ARG A 60 -6.87 0.87 2.54
CA ARG A 60 -6.76 -0.58 2.77
C ARG A 60 -7.40 -1.01 4.07
N GLU A 61 -7.23 -0.26 5.15
CA GLU A 61 -7.91 -0.52 6.43
C GLU A 61 -9.43 -0.45 6.28
N LEU A 62 -9.94 0.54 5.55
CA LEU A 62 -11.36 0.66 5.21
C LEU A 62 -11.84 -0.57 4.44
N LEU A 63 -11.15 -0.96 3.36
CA LEU A 63 -11.50 -2.13 2.56
C LEU A 63 -11.50 -3.41 3.40
N ARG A 64 -10.46 -3.61 4.22
CA ARG A 64 -10.40 -4.73 5.17
C ARG A 64 -11.61 -4.72 6.11
N SER A 65 -11.93 -3.57 6.71
CA SER A 65 -13.07 -3.48 7.65
C SER A 65 -14.42 -3.82 7.02
N LYS A 66 -14.60 -3.53 5.72
CA LYS A 66 -15.87 -3.74 5.00
C LYS A 66 -15.96 -5.10 4.31
N LEU A 67 -14.84 -5.66 3.87
CA LEU A 67 -14.79 -6.90 3.09
C LEU A 67 -14.58 -8.16 3.95
N THR A 68 -14.11 -8.04 5.20
CA THR A 68 -13.73 -9.21 6.02
C THR A 68 -14.86 -9.85 6.86
N ASN A 69 -16.10 -9.37 6.77
CA ASN A 69 -17.21 -9.91 7.58
C ASN A 69 -17.94 -11.11 6.97
N GLN A 70 -17.30 -11.89 6.10
CA GLN A 70 -17.86 -13.18 5.66
C GLN A 70 -17.04 -14.33 6.24
N LYS A 71 -17.68 -15.10 7.12
CA LYS A 71 -17.12 -16.38 7.55
C LYS A 71 -16.96 -17.27 6.33
N VAL A 72 -15.74 -17.74 6.09
CA VAL A 72 -15.49 -18.75 5.07
C VAL A 72 -16.38 -19.96 5.39
N PRO A 73 -17.19 -20.45 4.42
CA PRO A 73 -18.00 -21.64 4.64
C PRO A 73 -17.12 -22.81 5.11
N ALA A 74 -17.54 -23.49 6.18
CA ALA A 74 -16.75 -24.54 6.80
C ALA A 74 -16.40 -25.67 5.81
N ASP A 75 -17.35 -26.02 4.92
CA ASP A 75 -17.14 -26.97 3.83
C ASP A 75 -16.00 -26.58 2.89
N LEU A 76 -15.89 -25.31 2.51
CA LEU A 76 -14.82 -24.85 1.63
C LEU A 76 -13.46 -24.96 2.33
N ALA A 77 -13.39 -24.57 3.61
CA ALA A 77 -12.16 -24.71 4.39
C ALA A 77 -11.76 -26.18 4.57
N GLN A 78 -12.72 -27.08 4.80
CA GLN A 78 -12.50 -28.51 4.90
C GLN A 78 -12.00 -29.09 3.56
N ALA A 79 -12.64 -28.73 2.44
CA ALA A 79 -12.27 -29.18 1.11
C ALA A 79 -10.85 -28.74 0.71
N ILE A 80 -10.47 -27.51 1.04
CA ILE A 80 -9.10 -27.00 0.82
C ILE A 80 -8.10 -27.80 1.65
N ARG A 81 -8.34 -28.00 2.94
CA ARG A 81 -7.45 -28.80 3.80
C ARG A 81 -7.29 -30.22 3.26
N ASN A 82 -8.39 -30.87 2.90
CA ASN A 82 -8.35 -32.23 2.36
C ASN A 82 -7.49 -32.28 1.09
N LYS A 83 -7.63 -31.34 0.15
CA LYS A 83 -6.78 -31.33 -1.07
C LYS A 83 -5.30 -31.09 -0.78
N VAL A 84 -4.98 -30.18 0.15
CA VAL A 84 -3.58 -29.85 0.50
C VAL A 84 -2.91 -30.99 1.24
N PHE A 85 -3.61 -31.68 2.13
CA PHE A 85 -3.05 -32.74 2.98
C PHE A 85 -3.24 -34.18 2.45
N GLN A 86 -4.18 -34.44 1.53
CA GLN A 86 -4.33 -35.77 0.88
C GLN A 86 -3.40 -35.96 -0.32
N SER A 87 -2.75 -34.90 -0.79
CA SER A 87 -1.77 -34.98 -1.90
C SER A 87 -0.33 -35.22 -1.40
N ALA A 88 -0.18 -35.69 -0.16
CA ALA A 88 1.09 -36.03 0.48
C ALA A 88 1.17 -37.54 0.77
#